data_AF-A0A8X7V2U9-F1
#
_entry.id   AF-A0A8X7V2U9-F1
#
_cell.length_a   1.000
_cell.length_b   1.000
_cell.length_c   1.000
_cell.angle_alpha   90.00
_cell.angle_beta   90.00
_cell.angle_gamma   90.00
#
_symmetry.space_group_name_H-M   'P 1'
#
loop_
_entity.id
_entity.type
_entity.pdbx_description
1 polymer ?
#
loop_
_entity_poly.entity_id
_entity_poly.type
_entity_poly.pdbx_seq_one_letter_code
_entity_poly.pdbx_strand_id
1 'polypeptide(L)'
;MRGEASAVCFDCLEQRIKSDFSDQIVFSYGLSDSPLPFGSSAVVKVSDSSEGVAASDFDSSSSQFVLEYIRKEEHGCLADYVESLGNSNGAVECDENLDCSHSKATDDDDRELGLGTENITCESSGSFSRWRTLAALLPIAQISNCSASHLQKLASSFLSECPEDDILASLNRLIDGESSRQETESFLRLLGLPLLKEESDLPGLRHPNLSPVLGVLTSSDCLVSVLPKAPFTLENVLYYSPSGLKSEWHRNFIIYQLLSVLAHLHGLGISHGDIRPSKIFLSDSLWSWLKIYSKPDLGSGDANSSTSRRSLCVEGCYSSGLYADLKISSHLDWQTIFDKWWKGEVSNFEYLLFLNKLAGRRWGDHTFHPVMPWVIDFSKKPEKDSDSGWRDLRKSKWRLAKGDEQLDFTYSTFEIPHHVSDECLSELAVCSYKARRLPLSVLRKAVRSVYEPNEYPSDMQRLYDWTPDECIPEFYCDSASLLSSS
;
A
#
# COMPACT_ATOMS: atom_id res chain seq x y z
N MET A 1 -11.82 14.34 -11.64
CA MET A 1 -11.24 13.01 -11.94
C MET A 1 -9.73 13.13 -11.82
N ARG A 2 -9.15 12.81 -10.66
CA ARG A 2 -7.71 12.95 -10.37
C ARG A 2 -7.32 11.75 -9.51
N GLY A 3 -6.65 10.75 -10.10
CA GLY A 3 -6.31 9.53 -9.36
C GLY A 3 -5.39 8.54 -10.08
N GLU A 4 -5.17 8.67 -11.39
CA GLU A 4 -4.45 7.65 -12.18
C GLU A 4 -3.16 8.16 -12.86
N ALA A 5 -2.72 9.40 -12.58
CA ALA A 5 -1.66 10.05 -13.36
C ALA A 5 -0.22 9.54 -13.11
N SER A 6 0.05 8.81 -12.03
CA SER A 6 1.39 8.32 -11.66
C SER A 6 1.54 6.79 -11.62
N ALA A 7 0.48 6.03 -11.91
CA ALA A 7 0.50 4.57 -11.76
C ALA A 7 1.29 3.90 -12.90
N VAL A 8 2.15 2.93 -12.54
CA VAL A 8 2.88 2.06 -13.48
C VAL A 8 2.45 0.62 -13.27
N CYS A 9 2.61 -0.23 -14.28
CA CYS A 9 2.33 -1.66 -14.08
C CYS A 9 3.34 -2.27 -13.10
N PHE A 10 2.92 -3.31 -12.39
CA PHE A 10 3.75 -3.94 -11.37
C PHE A 10 5.06 -4.52 -11.91
N ASP A 11 5.11 -4.99 -13.16
CA ASP A 11 6.37 -5.45 -13.79
C ASP A 11 7.38 -4.30 -13.97
N CYS A 12 6.91 -3.14 -14.44
CA CYS A 12 7.76 -1.95 -14.55
C CYS A 12 8.14 -1.40 -13.18
N LEU A 13 7.26 -1.49 -12.18
CA LEU A 13 7.56 -1.12 -10.81
C LEU A 13 8.66 -2.01 -10.22
N GLU A 14 8.58 -3.32 -10.43
CA GLU A 14 9.61 -4.27 -10.01
C GLU A 14 10.96 -3.98 -10.69
N GLN A 15 10.97 -3.78 -12.02
CA GLN A 15 12.18 -3.42 -12.76
C GLN A 15 12.81 -2.13 -12.24
N ARG A 16 11.97 -1.14 -11.91
CA ARG A 16 12.42 0.14 -11.36
C ARG A 16 13.05 -0.03 -9.98
N ILE A 17 12.41 -0.79 -9.08
CA ILE A 17 12.96 -1.10 -7.76
C ILE A 17 14.31 -1.80 -7.88
N LYS A 18 14.44 -2.77 -8.80
CA LYS A 18 15.73 -3.44 -9.08
C LYS A 18 16.79 -2.46 -9.58
N SER A 19 16.42 -1.48 -10.41
CA SER A 19 17.33 -0.45 -10.89
C SER A 19 17.76 0.52 -9.77
N ASP A 20 16.83 0.93 -8.90
CA ASP A 20 17.09 1.90 -7.84
C ASP A 20 17.88 1.30 -6.66
N PHE A 21 17.71 -0.01 -6.39
CA PHE A 21 18.22 -0.65 -5.17
C PHE A 21 19.07 -1.91 -5.41
N SER A 22 19.29 -2.32 -6.65
CA SER A 22 19.95 -3.60 -6.99
C SER A 22 19.22 -4.84 -6.43
N ASP A 23 19.83 -6.02 -6.57
CA ASP A 23 19.25 -7.33 -6.22
C ASP A 23 19.18 -7.60 -4.71
N GLN A 24 19.58 -6.64 -3.86
CA GLN A 24 19.55 -6.78 -2.39
C GLN A 24 18.16 -6.55 -1.79
N ILE A 25 17.25 -5.95 -2.55
CA ILE A 25 15.87 -5.72 -2.14
C ILE A 25 14.96 -6.61 -2.96
N VAL A 26 14.15 -7.42 -2.27
CA VAL A 26 13.24 -8.36 -2.93
C VAL A 26 11.86 -7.72 -3.04
N PHE A 27 11.42 -7.47 -4.26
CA PHE A 27 10.03 -7.11 -4.55
C PHE A 27 9.10 -8.26 -4.13
N SER A 28 8.13 -7.97 -3.27
CA SER A 28 7.14 -8.97 -2.86
C SER A 28 5.89 -8.86 -3.72
N TYR A 29 5.23 -7.70 -3.73
CA TYR A 29 4.06 -7.43 -4.56
C TYR A 29 3.76 -5.93 -4.64
N GLY A 30 3.00 -5.53 -5.65
CA GLY A 30 2.52 -4.17 -5.81
C GLY A 30 1.24 -3.90 -5.00
N LEU A 31 1.04 -2.64 -4.61
CA LEU A 31 -0.19 -2.17 -3.97
C LEU A 31 -0.95 -1.28 -4.96
N SER A 32 -2.25 -1.54 -5.10
CA SER A 32 -3.13 -0.82 -6.02
C SER A 32 -4.47 -0.54 -5.36
N ASP A 33 -4.98 0.67 -5.55
CA ASP A 33 -6.34 1.05 -5.20
C ASP A 33 -7.35 0.57 -6.29
N SER A 34 -6.88 -0.12 -7.35
CA SER A 34 -7.67 -0.64 -8.48
C SER A 34 -7.61 -2.18 -8.54
N PRO A 35 -8.64 -2.86 -9.12
CA PRO A 35 -8.56 -4.30 -9.42
C PRO A 35 -7.46 -4.68 -10.43
N LEU A 36 -6.81 -3.69 -11.04
CA LEU A 36 -5.77 -3.88 -12.06
C LEU A 36 -4.36 -3.77 -11.45
N PRO A 37 -3.35 -4.42 -12.05
CA PRO A 37 -1.98 -4.47 -11.55
C PRO A 37 -1.19 -3.18 -11.87
N PHE A 38 -1.76 -2.02 -11.56
CA PHE A 38 -1.14 -0.71 -11.71
C PHE A 38 -1.11 0.01 -10.37
N GLY A 39 0.04 0.57 -10.01
CA GLY A 39 0.19 1.33 -8.79
C GLY A 39 1.51 2.07 -8.73
N SER A 40 1.69 2.83 -7.67
CA SER A 40 2.93 3.55 -7.35
C SER A 40 3.58 3.03 -6.06
N SER A 41 2.98 2.04 -5.41
CA SER A 41 3.48 1.50 -4.15
C SER A 41 3.74 0.01 -4.24
N ALA A 42 4.76 -0.47 -3.53
CA ALA A 42 5.10 -1.89 -3.48
C ALA A 42 5.56 -2.30 -2.08
N VAL A 43 5.24 -3.53 -1.71
CA VAL A 43 5.83 -4.19 -0.54
C VAL A 43 7.16 -4.81 -0.94
N VAL A 44 8.20 -4.49 -0.19
CA VAL A 44 9.55 -5.01 -0.38
C VAL A 44 10.06 -5.70 0.88
N LYS A 45 10.92 -6.70 0.68
CA LYS A 45 11.67 -7.36 1.75
C LYS A 45 13.11 -6.91 1.71
N VAL A 46 13.62 -6.58 2.89
CA VAL A 46 15.01 -6.22 3.10
C VAL A 46 15.69 -7.44 3.71
N SER A 47 16.73 -7.94 3.04
CA SER A 47 17.53 -9.04 3.56
C SER A 47 18.58 -8.48 4.52
N ASP A 48 18.60 -8.99 5.75
CA ASP A 48 19.71 -8.76 6.66
C ASP A 48 20.93 -9.53 6.14
N SER A 49 22.01 -8.81 5.88
CA SER A 49 23.25 -9.37 5.33
C SER A 49 24.01 -10.29 6.31
N SER A 50 23.40 -10.68 7.43
CA SER A 50 24.08 -11.35 8.55
C SER A 50 23.85 -12.85 8.69
N GLU A 51 22.94 -13.49 7.95
CA GLU A 51 22.72 -14.94 8.14
C GLU A 51 22.79 -15.75 6.85
N GLY A 52 23.93 -16.41 6.68
CA GLY A 52 24.01 -17.62 5.88
C GLY A 52 23.47 -18.82 6.67
N VAL A 53 22.66 -19.62 5.97
CA VAL A 53 22.33 -21.04 6.21
C VAL A 53 21.02 -21.34 6.95
N ALA A 54 20.33 -22.34 6.38
CA ALA A 54 19.21 -23.16 6.84
C ALA A 54 17.78 -22.61 6.65
N ALA A 55 17.12 -23.18 5.65
CA ALA A 55 15.68 -23.19 5.53
C ALA A 55 15.07 -24.11 6.62
N SER A 56 14.54 -23.53 7.68
CA SER A 56 13.51 -24.16 8.51
C SER A 56 12.74 -23.11 9.30
N ASP A 57 11.43 -23.15 9.10
CA ASP A 57 10.34 -22.66 9.96
C ASP A 57 10.14 -21.14 10.14
N PHE A 58 8.97 -20.69 9.66
CA PHE A 58 8.20 -19.50 10.02
C PHE A 58 8.91 -18.12 10.07
N ASP A 59 8.66 -17.33 9.03
CA ASP A 59 8.49 -15.84 8.95
C ASP A 59 9.32 -14.89 9.85
N SER A 60 10.45 -15.30 10.44
CA SER A 60 11.12 -14.55 11.51
C SER A 60 12.55 -14.13 11.14
N SER A 61 12.68 -13.14 10.25
CA SER A 61 13.78 -12.14 10.28
C SER A 61 13.82 -11.18 9.08
N SER A 62 12.97 -11.34 8.05
CA SER A 62 12.93 -10.35 6.95
C SER A 62 11.87 -9.28 7.19
N SER A 63 12.30 -8.08 7.56
CA SER A 63 11.38 -6.95 7.74
C SER A 63 10.83 -6.46 6.40
N GLN A 64 9.51 -6.24 6.38
CA GLN A 64 8.78 -5.79 5.20
C GLN A 64 8.46 -4.30 5.30
N PHE A 65 8.70 -3.59 4.20
CA PHE A 65 8.45 -2.16 4.09
C PHE A 65 7.62 -1.85 2.86
N VAL A 66 6.98 -0.69 2.85
CA VAL A 66 6.27 -0.16 1.69
C VAL A 66 7.10 0.96 1.08
N LEU A 67 7.41 0.81 -0.21
CA LEU A 67 8.00 1.88 -1.02
C LEU A 67 6.88 2.55 -1.79
N GLU A 68 6.76 3.86 -1.66
CA GLU A 68 5.84 4.68 -2.43
C GLU A 68 6.60 5.64 -3.34
N TYR A 69 6.43 5.45 -4.64
CA TYR A 69 7.03 6.28 -5.67
C TYR A 69 6.16 7.51 -5.95
N ILE A 70 6.75 8.67 -5.73
CA ILE A 70 6.13 9.98 -5.88
C ILE A 70 6.91 10.76 -6.93
N ARG A 71 6.23 11.35 -7.91
CA ARG A 71 6.91 12.14 -8.93
C ARG A 71 7.28 13.51 -8.42
N LYS A 72 8.48 13.97 -8.78
CA LYS A 72 8.92 15.34 -8.48
C LYS A 72 7.99 16.38 -9.13
N GLU A 73 7.57 16.13 -10.38
CA GLU A 73 6.66 17.01 -11.13
C GLU A 73 5.26 17.15 -10.52
N GLU A 74 4.76 16.12 -9.82
CA GLU A 74 3.43 16.15 -9.18
C GLU A 74 3.45 16.80 -7.78
N HIS A 75 4.62 16.92 -7.15
CA HIS A 75 4.77 17.39 -5.78
C HIS A 75 5.91 18.40 -5.65
N GLY A 76 5.84 19.51 -6.40
CA GLY A 76 6.85 20.57 -6.43
C GLY A 76 7.33 20.98 -5.03
N CYS A 77 6.41 21.27 -4.09
CA CYS A 77 6.82 21.71 -2.76
C CYS A 77 7.58 20.66 -1.93
N LEU A 78 7.28 19.36 -2.08
CA LEU A 78 7.97 18.31 -1.34
C LEU A 78 9.30 17.95 -2.04
N ALA A 79 9.34 18.02 -3.37
CA ALA A 79 10.58 17.91 -4.13
C ALA A 79 11.54 19.06 -3.82
N ASP A 80 11.06 20.31 -3.84
CA ASP A 80 11.81 21.50 -3.43
C ASP A 80 12.31 21.36 -1.99
N TYR A 81 11.48 20.79 -1.10
CA TYR A 81 11.84 20.51 0.30
C TYR A 81 13.04 19.57 0.43
N VAL A 82 12.94 18.44 -0.24
CA VAL A 82 13.96 17.40 -0.21
C VAL A 82 15.25 17.88 -0.88
N GLU A 83 15.15 18.64 -1.98
CA GLU A 83 16.30 19.17 -2.72
C GLU A 83 17.03 20.29 -1.96
N SER A 84 16.34 21.15 -1.22
CA SER A 84 17.01 22.17 -0.41
C SER A 84 17.78 21.57 0.76
N LEU A 85 17.25 20.51 1.39
CA LEU A 85 17.88 19.79 2.50
C LEU A 85 19.04 18.90 2.02
N GLY A 86 18.91 18.30 0.84
CA GLY A 86 19.98 17.49 0.23
C GLY A 86 21.21 18.31 -0.17
N ASN A 87 21.04 19.61 -0.47
CA ASN A 87 22.15 20.51 -0.77
C ASN A 87 22.87 21.03 0.49
N SER A 88 22.26 20.96 1.67
CA SER A 88 22.88 21.26 2.96
C SER A 88 23.48 20.00 3.58
N ASN A 89 24.62 19.54 3.07
CA ASN A 89 25.41 18.44 3.67
C ASN A 89 26.19 18.89 4.94
N GLY A 90 25.48 19.54 5.85
CA GLY A 90 25.99 20.04 7.12
C GLY A 90 24.82 20.65 7.88
N ALA A 91 24.70 20.32 9.17
CA ALA A 91 23.67 20.81 10.07
C ALA A 91 23.30 22.26 9.77
N VAL A 92 22.05 22.51 9.44
CA VAL A 92 21.52 23.87 9.47
C VAL A 92 21.37 24.20 10.96
N GLU A 93 22.42 24.77 11.55
CA GLU A 93 22.23 25.68 12.67
C GLU A 93 21.27 26.75 12.14
N CYS A 94 20.10 26.87 12.79
CA CYS A 94 19.20 27.99 12.57
C CYS A 94 19.98 29.26 12.89
N ASP A 95 20.50 29.94 11.87
CA ASP A 95 21.18 31.21 12.06
C ASP A 95 20.13 32.24 12.51
N GLU A 96 20.16 32.60 13.80
CA GLU A 96 19.21 33.50 14.46
C GLU A 96 19.31 34.97 14.01
N ASN A 97 20.08 35.31 12.98
CA ASN A 97 20.37 36.70 12.67
C ASN A 97 20.00 37.10 11.23
N LEU A 98 18.69 37.23 10.99
CA LEU A 98 18.19 38.14 9.94
C LEU A 98 17.33 39.23 10.61
N ASP A 99 18.07 40.25 11.05
CA ASP A 99 17.62 41.47 11.68
C ASP A 99 16.58 42.21 10.80
N CYS A 100 15.30 42.11 11.17
CA CYS A 100 14.22 42.89 10.55
C CYS A 100 14.16 44.28 11.20
N SER A 101 15.06 45.17 10.74
CA SER A 101 14.96 46.58 11.08
C SER A 101 13.78 47.24 10.34
N HIS A 102 12.86 47.75 11.16
CA HIS A 102 11.80 48.73 10.91
C HIS A 102 11.65 49.31 9.49
N SER A 103 10.47 49.11 8.90
CA SER A 103 9.84 50.19 8.12
C SER A 103 8.43 50.45 8.64
N LYS A 104 8.23 51.67 9.12
CA LYS A 104 6.94 52.23 9.54
C LYS A 104 6.06 52.39 8.30
N ALA A 105 4.84 51.87 8.34
CA ALA A 105 3.76 52.31 7.47
C ALA A 105 2.66 52.93 8.33
N THR A 106 2.22 54.11 7.89
CA THR A 106 1.29 55.05 8.51
C THR A 106 -0.16 54.58 8.46
N ASP A 107 -0.94 55.01 9.45
CA ASP A 107 -2.40 54.91 9.55
C ASP A 107 -3.13 55.45 8.30
N ASP A 108 -4.21 54.77 7.88
CA ASP A 108 -5.55 55.37 7.72
C ASP A 108 -6.63 54.33 7.29
N ASP A 109 -7.69 54.28 8.11
CA ASP A 109 -9.14 54.07 7.88
C ASP A 109 -9.78 52.87 7.10
N ASP A 110 -10.54 52.09 7.90
CA ASP A 110 -11.97 51.75 7.82
C ASP A 110 -12.61 50.94 6.64
N ARG A 111 -13.08 49.72 7.03
CA ARG A 111 -14.32 48.98 6.64
C ARG A 111 -14.42 48.28 5.28
N GLU A 112 -14.49 46.94 5.29
CA GLU A 112 -15.73 46.12 5.22
C GLU A 112 -15.41 44.60 5.19
N LEU A 113 -16.15 43.82 5.98
CA LEU A 113 -16.09 42.36 6.04
C LEU A 113 -16.70 41.73 4.78
N GLY A 114 -15.86 41.27 3.86
CA GLY A 114 -16.23 40.40 2.75
C GLY A 114 -15.48 39.07 2.82
N LEU A 115 -16.19 37.96 3.00
CA LEU A 115 -15.66 36.61 2.77
C LEU A 115 -15.30 36.46 1.28
N GLY A 116 -14.06 36.77 0.93
CA GLY A 116 -13.44 36.48 -0.36
C GLY A 116 -12.44 35.35 -0.21
N THR A 117 -12.68 34.23 -0.89
CA THR A 117 -11.68 33.17 -1.07
C THR A 117 -10.63 33.71 -2.04
N GLU A 118 -9.56 34.29 -1.51
CA GLU A 118 -8.44 34.75 -2.33
C GLU A 118 -7.64 33.54 -2.82
N ASN A 119 -7.66 33.35 -4.13
CA ASN A 119 -6.75 32.46 -4.85
C ASN A 119 -5.32 33.00 -4.70
N ILE A 120 -4.51 32.36 -3.87
CA ILE A 120 -3.10 32.71 -3.70
C ILE A 120 -2.33 32.18 -4.91
N THR A 121 -2.08 33.07 -5.87
CA THR A 121 -1.00 32.90 -6.86
C THR A 121 0.35 32.90 -6.15
N CYS A 122 1.25 32.05 -6.64
CA CYS A 122 2.55 31.75 -6.05
C CYS A 122 3.48 32.99 -6.06
N GLU A 123 3.50 33.76 -4.97
CA GLU A 123 4.54 34.74 -4.69
C GLU A 123 5.10 34.60 -3.26
N SER A 124 6.35 35.00 -3.12
CA SER A 124 7.43 34.44 -2.27
C SER A 124 7.36 34.65 -0.75
N SER A 125 6.17 34.80 -0.15
CA SER A 125 6.03 35.03 1.31
C SER A 125 5.64 33.77 2.12
N GLY A 126 5.05 32.74 1.48
CA GLY A 126 4.56 31.53 2.14
C GLY A 126 5.54 30.35 2.27
N SER A 127 6.83 30.56 1.98
CA SER A 127 7.83 29.49 1.97
C SER A 127 8.07 28.96 3.39
N PHE A 128 8.41 29.85 4.34
CA PHE A 128 8.83 29.50 5.70
C PHE A 128 7.78 28.75 6.54
N SER A 129 6.50 29.14 6.42
CA SER A 129 5.39 28.41 7.08
C SER A 129 5.25 27.00 6.52
N ARG A 130 5.40 26.82 5.20
CA ARG A 130 5.32 25.52 4.52
C ARG A 130 6.47 24.58 4.93
N TRP A 131 7.67 25.10 5.15
CA TRP A 131 8.82 24.34 5.68
C TRP A 131 8.57 23.82 7.09
N ARG A 132 8.02 24.66 7.97
CA ARG A 132 7.64 24.25 9.33
C ARG A 132 6.56 23.17 9.31
N THR A 133 5.58 23.31 8.43
CA THR A 133 4.53 22.29 8.23
C THR A 133 5.10 20.97 7.75
N LEU A 134 5.98 20.96 6.74
CA LEU A 134 6.61 19.74 6.24
C LEU A 134 7.55 19.11 7.27
N ALA A 135 8.31 19.93 8.00
CA ALA A 135 9.17 19.47 9.10
C ALA A 135 8.34 18.86 10.26
N ALA A 136 7.14 19.39 10.54
CA ALA A 136 6.25 18.83 11.54
C ALA A 136 5.60 17.51 11.09
N LEU A 137 5.33 17.34 9.79
CA LEU A 137 4.76 16.13 9.21
C LEU A 137 5.80 15.02 8.95
N LEU A 138 7.05 15.39 8.65
CA LEU A 138 8.16 14.49 8.32
C LEU A 138 9.38 14.71 9.23
N PRO A 139 9.24 14.77 10.56
CA PRO A 139 10.34 15.18 11.43
C PRO A 139 11.48 14.15 11.53
N ILE A 140 11.20 12.89 11.20
CA ILE A 140 12.13 11.75 11.37
C ILE A 140 12.61 11.22 10.00
N ALA A 141 12.08 11.74 8.89
CA ALA A 141 12.39 11.21 7.58
C ALA A 141 13.84 11.54 7.20
N GLN A 142 14.71 10.52 7.16
CA GLN A 142 16.07 10.72 6.63
C GLN A 142 15.99 10.92 5.11
N ILE A 143 16.64 11.97 4.63
CA ILE A 143 16.76 12.27 3.20
C ILE A 143 18.08 11.68 2.71
N SER A 144 18.03 10.83 1.69
CA SER A 144 19.25 10.29 1.07
C SER A 144 18.99 9.88 -0.38
N ASN A 145 20.03 9.47 -1.10
CA ASN A 145 19.88 8.89 -2.43
C ASN A 145 19.42 7.43 -2.33
N CYS A 146 18.68 6.96 -3.33
CA CYS A 146 18.31 5.54 -3.47
C CYS A 146 19.56 4.64 -3.41
N SER A 147 19.65 3.83 -2.35
CA SER A 147 20.68 2.81 -2.15
C SER A 147 20.16 1.74 -1.21
N ALA A 148 20.46 0.47 -1.51
CA ALA A 148 20.13 -0.65 -0.62
C ALA A 148 20.69 -0.45 0.80
N SER A 149 21.90 0.10 0.92
CA SER A 149 22.54 0.31 2.22
C SER A 149 21.82 1.36 3.07
N HIS A 150 21.25 2.39 2.44
CA HIS A 150 20.47 3.40 3.17
C HIS A 150 19.13 2.82 3.62
N LEU A 151 18.46 2.06 2.76
CA LEU A 151 17.21 1.42 3.10
C LEU A 151 17.38 0.36 4.20
N GLN A 152 18.47 -0.42 4.18
CA GLN A 152 18.84 -1.33 5.27
C GLN A 152 19.06 -0.60 6.59
N LYS A 153 19.77 0.54 6.59
CA LYS A 153 19.96 1.37 7.79
C LYS A 153 18.64 1.89 8.35
N LEU A 154 17.76 2.38 7.48
CA LEU A 154 16.42 2.82 7.86
C LEU A 154 15.60 1.67 8.48
N ALA A 155 15.67 0.49 7.86
CA ALA A 155 15.01 -0.71 8.37
C ALA A 155 15.54 -1.10 9.75
N SER A 156 16.86 -1.18 9.95
CA SER A 156 17.45 -1.55 11.23
C SER A 156 17.13 -0.54 12.33
N SER A 157 17.16 0.76 12.02
CA SER A 157 16.86 1.83 12.99
C SER A 157 15.42 1.77 13.47
N PHE A 158 14.46 1.53 12.56
CA PHE A 158 13.06 1.43 12.91
C PHE A 158 12.75 0.18 13.76
N LEU A 159 13.43 -0.93 13.49
CA LEU A 159 13.24 -2.18 14.25
C LEU A 159 13.87 -2.11 15.65
N SER A 160 14.91 -1.29 15.85
CA SER A 160 15.53 -1.10 17.16
C SER A 160 14.81 -0.08 18.03
N GLU A 161 14.14 0.90 17.43
CA GLU A 161 13.48 2.02 18.11
C GLU A 161 12.02 2.11 17.65
N CYS A 162 11.17 1.21 18.16
CA CYS A 162 9.75 1.23 17.84
C CYS A 162 9.08 2.38 18.60
N PRO A 163 8.53 3.43 17.92
CA PRO A 163 8.01 4.62 18.59
C PRO A 163 6.87 4.30 19.57
N GLU A 164 6.10 3.25 19.31
CA GLU A 164 5.05 2.75 20.19
C GLU A 164 5.61 2.26 21.53
N ASP A 165 6.76 1.59 21.53
CA ASP A 165 7.40 1.09 22.74
C ASP A 165 7.93 2.24 23.59
N ASP A 166 8.48 3.28 22.96
CA ASP A 166 8.91 4.51 23.65
C ASP A 166 7.74 5.26 24.27
N ILE A 167 6.59 5.31 23.58
CA ILE A 167 5.35 5.91 24.11
C ILE A 167 4.85 5.12 25.31
N LEU A 168 4.83 3.79 25.22
CA LEU A 168 4.39 2.91 26.32
C LEU A 168 5.34 3.00 27.52
N ALA A 169 6.66 3.03 27.28
CA ALA A 169 7.66 3.23 28.33
C ALA A 169 7.49 4.60 29.01
N SER A 170 7.23 5.66 28.24
CA SER A 170 6.96 6.99 28.76
C SER A 170 5.66 7.06 29.56
N LEU A 171 4.61 6.38 29.10
CA LEU A 171 3.34 6.22 29.82
C LEU A 171 3.53 5.54 31.17
N ASN A 172 4.30 4.46 31.22
CA ASN A 172 4.58 3.76 32.46
C ASN A 172 5.32 4.67 33.45
N ARG A 173 6.36 5.39 32.99
CA ARG A 173 7.07 6.38 33.84
C ARG A 173 6.17 7.51 34.34
N LEU A 174 5.19 7.95 33.53
CA LEU A 174 4.21 8.96 33.94
C LEU A 174 3.25 8.42 35.00
N ILE A 175 2.74 7.20 34.81
CA ILE A 175 1.85 6.52 35.77
C ILE A 175 2.57 6.29 37.11
N ASP A 176 3.86 5.93 37.06
CA ASP A 176 4.69 5.68 38.23
C ASP A 176 5.13 6.98 38.94
N GLY A 177 4.80 8.16 38.38
CA GLY A 177 5.11 9.46 38.96
C GLY A 177 6.59 9.86 38.83
N GLU A 178 7.36 9.17 37.99
CA GLU A 178 8.80 9.35 37.79
C GLU A 178 9.14 10.35 36.67
N SER A 179 8.13 10.96 36.05
CA SER A 179 8.34 11.89 34.93
C SER A 179 8.55 13.34 35.39
N SER A 180 9.52 14.01 34.81
CA SER A 180 9.70 15.45 34.95
C SER A 180 8.57 16.21 34.25
N ARG A 181 8.24 17.42 34.73
CA ARG A 181 7.18 18.26 34.15
C ARG A 181 7.33 18.49 32.64
N GLN A 182 8.57 18.60 32.15
CA GLN A 182 8.87 18.79 30.73
C GLN A 182 8.65 17.51 29.90
N GLU A 183 8.94 16.33 30.46
CA GLU A 183 8.58 15.03 29.84
C GLU A 183 7.06 14.85 29.79
N THR A 184 6.33 15.23 30.85
CA THR A 184 4.86 15.20 30.85
C THR A 184 4.27 16.16 29.81
N GLU A 185 4.79 17.38 29.70
CA GLU A 185 4.33 18.37 28.71
C GLU A 185 4.63 17.90 27.27
N SER A 186 5.81 17.34 27.03
CA SER A 186 6.18 16.76 25.73
C SER A 186 5.30 15.55 25.37
N PHE A 187 4.98 14.70 26.35
CA PHE A 187 4.10 13.56 26.20
C PHE A 187 2.65 13.95 25.90
N LEU A 188 2.10 14.96 26.59
CA LEU A 188 0.75 15.46 26.31
C LEU A 188 0.66 16.10 24.92
N ARG A 189 1.70 16.81 24.49
CA ARG A 189 1.82 17.30 23.11
C ARG A 189 1.88 16.14 22.11
N LEU A 190 2.63 15.08 22.42
CA LEU A 190 2.69 13.87 21.61
C LEU A 190 1.30 13.25 21.45
N LEU A 191 0.50 13.14 22.51
CA LEU A 191 -0.87 12.61 22.43
C LEU A 191 -1.91 13.56 21.79
N GLY A 192 -1.49 14.72 21.28
CA GLY A 192 -2.40 15.71 20.70
C GLY A 192 -3.32 16.38 21.74
N LEU A 193 -2.95 16.37 23.02
CA LEU A 193 -3.72 17.01 24.09
C LEU A 193 -3.33 18.50 24.18
N PRO A 194 -4.28 19.44 24.07
CA PRO A 194 -3.98 20.87 24.11
C PRO A 194 -3.51 21.27 25.51
N LEU A 195 -2.28 21.75 25.62
CA LEU A 195 -1.77 22.40 26.81
C LEU A 195 -2.22 23.86 26.82
N LEU A 196 -2.91 24.26 27.89
CA LEU A 196 -3.20 25.66 28.22
C LEU A 196 -1.91 26.37 28.66
N LYS A 197 -0.98 26.63 27.73
CA LYS A 197 -0.02 27.76 27.74
C LYS A 197 0.93 27.68 26.54
N GLU A 198 1.08 28.86 25.93
CA GLU A 198 1.90 29.17 24.76
C GLU A 198 3.42 29.02 25.01
N GLU A 199 4.12 28.97 23.88
CA GLU A 199 5.56 29.18 23.69
C GLU A 199 6.52 28.13 24.27
N SER A 200 6.76 27.09 23.47
CA SER A 200 8.12 26.56 23.35
C SER A 200 8.34 25.98 21.95
N ASP A 201 9.24 26.63 21.21
CA ASP A 201 9.84 26.17 19.97
C ASP A 201 10.55 24.83 20.20
N LEU A 202 9.82 23.72 20.01
CA LEU A 202 10.41 22.39 19.89
C LEU A 202 10.26 21.94 18.44
N PRO A 203 11.36 21.73 17.70
CA PRO A 203 11.27 21.12 16.39
C PRO A 203 10.90 19.64 16.55
N GLY A 204 9.87 19.21 15.83
CA GLY A 204 9.89 17.87 15.23
C GLY A 204 9.53 16.66 16.10
N LEU A 205 8.51 16.72 16.97
CA LEU A 205 7.91 15.49 17.49
C LEU A 205 6.77 15.02 16.57
N ARG A 206 6.92 13.85 15.93
CA ARG A 206 5.87 13.24 15.10
C ARG A 206 4.67 12.87 15.96
N HIS A 207 3.47 13.20 15.52
CA HIS A 207 2.26 12.72 16.17
C HIS A 207 2.16 11.18 16.07
N PRO A 208 1.87 10.46 17.17
CA PRO A 208 1.87 9.00 17.28
C PRO A 208 0.95 8.32 16.28
N ASN A 209 -0.22 8.94 16.04
CA ASN A 209 -1.24 8.41 15.15
C ASN A 209 -1.12 8.92 13.70
N LEU A 210 -0.04 9.61 13.35
CA LEU A 210 0.31 9.96 11.97
C LEU A 210 1.24 8.89 11.42
N SER A 211 1.05 8.33 10.22
CA SER A 211 1.92 7.24 9.72
C SER A 211 3.39 7.65 9.64
N PRO A 212 4.37 6.81 10.07
CA PRO A 212 5.77 7.19 10.01
C PRO A 212 6.28 7.10 8.59
N VAL A 213 6.95 8.16 8.15
CA VAL A 213 7.82 8.12 6.97
C VAL A 213 9.24 7.94 7.47
N LEU A 214 9.78 6.73 7.29
CA LEU A 214 11.12 6.36 7.77
C LEU A 214 12.21 7.12 7.02
N GLY A 215 11.99 7.35 5.74
CA GLY A 215 12.88 8.16 4.92
C GLY A 215 12.24 8.55 3.59
N VAL A 216 12.80 9.59 2.99
CA VAL A 216 12.47 10.00 1.63
C VAL A 216 13.75 9.89 0.80
N LEU A 217 13.76 8.91 -0.09
CA LEU A 217 14.91 8.64 -0.95
C LEU A 217 14.74 9.38 -2.28
N THR A 218 15.82 9.94 -2.79
CA THR A 218 15.81 10.66 -4.07
C THR A 218 16.35 9.77 -5.18
N SER A 219 15.60 9.74 -6.29
CA SER A 219 16.03 9.24 -7.59
C SER A 219 15.95 10.38 -8.62
N SER A 220 16.34 10.10 -9.86
CA SER A 220 16.47 11.13 -10.91
C SER A 220 15.15 11.86 -11.23
N ASP A 221 14.05 11.13 -11.30
CA ASP A 221 12.71 11.60 -11.70
C ASP A 221 11.65 11.48 -10.58
N CYS A 222 11.96 10.74 -9.51
CA CYS A 222 11.02 10.46 -8.42
C CYS A 222 11.64 10.59 -7.02
N LEU A 223 10.76 10.75 -6.05
CA LEU A 223 11.00 10.58 -4.64
C LEU A 223 10.40 9.24 -4.21
N VAL A 224 11.09 8.51 -3.34
CA VAL A 224 10.64 7.22 -2.82
C VAL A 224 10.45 7.37 -1.32
N SER A 225 9.20 7.40 -0.89
CA SER A 225 8.86 7.38 0.53
C SER A 225 8.94 5.94 1.06
N VAL A 226 9.68 5.75 2.14
CA VAL A 226 9.81 4.47 2.84
C VAL A 226 8.88 4.49 4.05
N LEU A 227 7.92 3.58 4.08
CA LEU A 227 6.90 3.45 5.10
C LEU A 227 7.00 2.05 5.74
N PRO A 228 6.69 1.87 7.03
CA PRO A 228 6.54 0.53 7.58
C PRO A 228 5.33 -0.17 6.94
N LYS A 229 5.40 -1.50 6.82
CA LYS A 229 4.24 -2.28 6.45
C LYS A 229 3.34 -2.46 7.68
N ALA A 230 2.19 -1.78 7.69
CA ALA A 230 1.17 -2.09 8.67
C ALA A 230 0.49 -3.43 8.35
N PRO A 231 0.15 -4.24 9.36
CA PRO A 231 -0.46 -5.54 9.14
C PRO A 231 -1.86 -5.43 8.56
N PHE A 232 -2.64 -4.42 8.97
CA PHE A 232 -4.04 -4.27 8.55
C PHE A 232 -4.39 -2.82 8.20
N THR A 233 -5.39 -2.65 7.34
CA THR A 233 -6.15 -1.40 7.22
C THR A 233 -7.45 -1.52 8.01
N LEU A 234 -8.02 -0.39 8.45
CA LEU A 234 -9.32 -0.38 9.08
C LEU A 234 -10.39 -0.96 8.15
N GLU A 235 -10.28 -0.70 6.84
CA GLU A 235 -11.14 -1.31 5.82
C GLU A 235 -11.12 -2.85 5.88
N ASN A 236 -9.93 -3.46 5.93
CA ASN A 236 -9.79 -4.90 5.98
C ASN A 236 -10.38 -5.48 7.28
N VAL A 237 -10.16 -4.81 8.41
CA VAL A 237 -10.75 -5.26 9.69
C VAL A 237 -12.28 -5.19 9.64
N LEU A 238 -12.84 -4.12 9.08
CA LEU A 238 -14.29 -3.96 8.97
C LEU A 238 -14.94 -5.02 8.05
N TYR A 239 -14.28 -5.38 6.94
CA TYR A 239 -14.82 -6.36 6.00
C TYR A 239 -14.60 -7.82 6.44
N TYR A 240 -13.37 -8.17 6.83
CA TYR A 240 -12.98 -9.58 7.00
C TYR A 240 -12.98 -10.03 8.46
N SER A 241 -12.77 -9.11 9.39
CA SER A 241 -12.63 -9.41 10.82
C SER A 241 -13.44 -8.46 11.72
N PRO A 242 -14.76 -8.27 11.47
CA PRO A 242 -15.57 -7.31 12.23
C PRO A 242 -15.67 -7.66 13.71
N SER A 243 -15.39 -8.92 14.07
CA SER A 243 -15.27 -9.38 15.45
C SER A 243 -14.18 -8.67 16.25
N GLY A 244 -13.11 -8.21 15.61
CA GLY A 244 -12.02 -7.49 16.27
C GLY A 244 -12.47 -6.16 16.90
N LEU A 245 -13.50 -5.52 16.34
CA LEU A 245 -14.04 -4.22 16.77
C LEU A 245 -15.38 -4.34 17.51
N LYS A 246 -15.70 -5.52 18.07
CA LYS A 246 -16.96 -5.73 18.82
C LYS A 246 -17.05 -4.93 20.11
N SER A 247 -15.93 -4.69 20.79
CA SER A 247 -15.91 -3.91 22.02
C SER A 247 -16.10 -2.41 21.74
N GLU A 248 -16.96 -1.77 22.52
CA GLU A 248 -17.12 -0.31 22.47
C GLU A 248 -15.82 0.41 22.80
N TRP A 249 -15.02 -0.15 23.72
CA TRP A 249 -13.71 0.37 24.07
C TRP A 249 -12.77 0.42 22.87
N HIS A 250 -12.69 -0.65 22.06
CA HIS A 250 -11.84 -0.66 20.87
C HIS A 250 -12.27 0.39 19.85
N ARG A 251 -13.59 0.54 19.63
CA ARG A 251 -14.12 1.56 18.71
C ARG A 251 -13.81 2.97 19.19
N ASN A 252 -14.08 3.25 20.48
CA ASN A 252 -13.82 4.56 21.08
C ASN A 252 -12.33 4.88 21.09
N PHE A 253 -11.46 3.88 21.31
CA PHE A 253 -10.02 4.04 21.27
C PHE A 253 -9.49 4.41 19.87
N ILE A 254 -9.99 3.75 18.81
CA ILE A 254 -9.64 4.13 17.43
C ILE A 254 -10.16 5.53 17.10
N ILE A 255 -11.40 5.85 17.48
CA ILE A 255 -11.98 7.18 17.26
C ILE A 255 -11.15 8.25 17.98
N TYR A 256 -10.75 8.01 19.23
CA TYR A 256 -9.88 8.91 19.99
C TYR A 256 -8.57 9.17 19.27
N GLN A 257 -7.87 8.11 18.84
CA GLN A 257 -6.59 8.21 18.13
C GLN A 257 -6.73 9.01 16.81
N LEU A 258 -7.81 8.79 16.06
CA LEU A 258 -8.09 9.53 14.83
C LEU A 258 -8.42 11.00 15.10
N LEU A 259 -9.23 11.29 16.13
CA LEU A 259 -9.55 12.67 16.50
C LEU A 259 -8.31 13.41 17.01
N SER A 260 -7.43 12.72 17.74
CA SER A 260 -6.17 13.25 18.23
C SER A 260 -5.25 13.71 17.08
N VAL A 261 -5.02 12.86 16.07
CA VAL A 261 -4.20 13.26 14.90
C VAL A 261 -4.87 14.35 14.08
N LEU A 262 -6.20 14.33 13.94
CA LEU A 262 -6.91 15.39 13.21
C LEU A 262 -6.85 16.72 13.95
N ALA A 263 -6.97 16.73 15.27
CA ALA A 263 -6.80 17.93 16.08
C ALA A 263 -5.38 18.50 15.91
N HIS A 264 -4.36 17.64 15.88
CA HIS A 264 -2.99 18.05 15.60
C HIS A 264 -2.83 18.65 14.20
N LEU A 265 -3.34 17.98 13.15
CA LEU A 265 -3.30 18.48 11.78
C LEU A 265 -4.02 19.83 11.63
N HIS A 266 -5.21 19.96 12.21
CA HIS A 266 -5.98 21.21 12.19
C HIS A 266 -5.28 22.32 12.99
N GLY A 267 -4.58 21.98 14.08
CA GLY A 267 -3.72 22.92 14.82
C GLY A 267 -2.55 23.45 14.00
N LEU A 268 -2.07 22.67 13.03
CA LEU A 268 -1.08 23.09 12.03
C LEU A 268 -1.70 23.80 10.81
N GLY A 269 -3.03 23.97 10.76
CA GLY A 269 -3.76 24.54 9.63
C GLY A 269 -3.90 23.60 8.43
N ILE A 270 -3.66 22.30 8.60
CA ILE A 270 -3.67 21.29 7.54
C ILE A 270 -5.00 20.54 7.58
N SER A 271 -5.70 20.48 6.46
CA SER A 271 -6.83 19.55 6.29
C SER A 271 -6.33 18.25 5.66
N HIS A 272 -6.78 17.10 6.19
CA HIS A 272 -6.38 15.79 5.66
C HIS A 272 -6.93 15.54 4.24
N GLY A 273 -8.14 16.01 3.92
CA GLY A 273 -8.75 15.94 2.59
C GLY A 273 -9.32 14.56 2.18
N ASP A 274 -8.72 13.44 2.58
CA ASP A 274 -9.13 12.09 2.13
C ASP A 274 -9.18 11.03 3.24
N ILE A 275 -10.01 11.24 4.27
CA ILE A 275 -10.13 10.28 5.38
C ILE A 275 -11.03 9.12 4.95
N ARG A 276 -10.45 7.93 4.78
CA ARG A 276 -11.15 6.68 4.45
C ARG A 276 -10.59 5.50 5.24
N PRO A 277 -11.39 4.45 5.51
CA PRO A 277 -10.91 3.25 6.19
C PRO A 277 -9.69 2.59 5.53
N SER A 278 -9.52 2.73 4.21
CA SER A 278 -8.38 2.21 3.47
C SER A 278 -7.06 2.97 3.68
N LYS A 279 -7.12 4.21 4.22
CA LYS A 279 -5.95 5.06 4.54
C LYS A 279 -5.62 5.08 6.04
N ILE A 280 -6.38 4.33 6.84
CA ILE A 280 -6.14 4.14 8.27
C ILE A 280 -5.52 2.77 8.45
N PHE A 281 -4.27 2.76 8.88
CA PHE A 281 -3.51 1.54 9.15
C PHE A 281 -3.64 1.19 10.63
N LEU A 282 -3.69 -0.11 10.92
CA LEU A 282 -3.81 -0.64 12.28
C LEU A 282 -2.67 -1.63 12.53
N SER A 283 -2.06 -1.53 13.71
CA SER A 283 -1.19 -2.55 14.27
C SER A 283 -2.00 -3.70 14.90
N ASP A 284 -1.30 -4.75 15.34
CA ASP A 284 -1.90 -5.86 16.10
C ASP A 284 -2.52 -5.40 17.43
N SER A 285 -2.04 -4.28 17.99
CA SER A 285 -2.56 -3.66 19.21
C SER A 285 -3.71 -2.67 18.97
N LEU A 286 -4.25 -2.61 17.74
CA LEU A 286 -5.26 -1.61 17.31
C LEU A 286 -4.76 -0.16 17.42
N TRP A 287 -3.45 0.04 17.42
CA TRP A 287 -2.86 1.36 17.29
C TRP A 287 -3.08 1.86 15.87
N SER A 288 -3.63 3.06 15.72
CA SER A 288 -3.99 3.60 14.41
C SER A 288 -2.96 4.58 13.89
N TRP A 289 -2.56 4.39 12.63
CA TRP A 289 -1.76 5.34 11.87
C TRP A 289 -2.57 5.89 10.70
N LEU A 290 -2.75 7.21 10.67
CA LEU A 290 -3.35 7.95 9.58
C LEU A 290 -2.24 8.37 8.60
N LYS A 291 -2.30 7.87 7.37
CA LYS A 291 -1.35 8.25 6.32
C LYS A 291 -1.69 9.64 5.78
N ILE A 292 -0.73 10.56 5.81
CA ILE A 292 -0.90 11.90 5.23
C ILE A 292 -1.17 11.76 3.73
N TYR A 293 -2.29 12.34 3.29
CA TYR A 293 -2.57 12.52 1.88
C TYR A 293 -1.65 13.62 1.32
N SER A 294 -0.61 13.23 0.60
CA SER A 294 0.41 14.15 0.08
C SER A 294 -0.02 14.93 -1.17
N LYS A 295 -1.24 14.76 -1.68
CA LYS A 295 -1.73 15.54 -2.82
C LYS A 295 -2.38 16.83 -2.29
N PRO A 296 -1.70 17.99 -2.32
CA PRO A 296 -2.41 19.24 -2.10
C PRO A 296 -3.48 19.35 -3.17
N ASP A 297 -4.74 19.52 -2.76
CA ASP A 297 -5.83 19.82 -3.68
C ASP A 297 -5.66 21.26 -4.17
N LEU A 298 -4.67 21.48 -5.02
CA LEU A 298 -4.59 22.66 -5.85
C LEU A 298 -5.63 22.47 -6.95
N GLY A 299 -6.83 22.97 -6.67
CA GLY A 299 -7.92 23.02 -7.62
C GLY A 299 -7.47 23.69 -8.91
N SER A 300 -7.09 22.88 -9.90
CA SER A 300 -7.02 23.30 -11.30
C SER A 300 -8.26 22.70 -11.97
N GLY A 301 -9.31 23.51 -11.98
CA GLY A 301 -10.45 23.28 -12.84
C GLY A 301 -9.99 23.53 -14.27
N ASP A 302 -9.59 22.46 -14.95
CA ASP A 302 -9.62 22.39 -16.41
C ASP A 302 -10.17 21.03 -16.80
N ALA A 303 -11.49 20.93 -16.68
CA ALA A 303 -12.27 19.89 -17.33
C ALA A 303 -12.34 20.21 -18.82
N ASN A 304 -11.26 19.95 -19.57
CA ASN A 304 -11.25 19.75 -21.03
C ASN A 304 -9.84 19.39 -21.50
N SER A 305 -9.39 18.19 -21.15
CA SER A 305 -8.29 17.53 -21.85
C SER A 305 -8.59 16.04 -21.86
N SER A 306 -8.93 15.54 -23.05
CA SER A 306 -8.92 14.11 -23.36
C SER A 306 -7.46 13.61 -23.40
N THR A 307 -6.75 13.71 -22.27
CA THR A 307 -5.45 13.09 -22.10
C THR A 307 -5.68 11.59 -21.96
N SER A 308 -5.38 10.88 -23.04
CA SER A 308 -5.04 9.45 -23.03
C SER A 308 -4.29 9.14 -21.72
N ARG A 309 -4.75 8.12 -20.99
CA ARG A 309 -4.03 7.51 -19.86
C ARG A 309 -2.64 7.11 -20.36
N ARG A 310 -1.66 8.01 -20.27
CA ARG A 310 -0.26 7.65 -20.52
C ARG A 310 0.16 6.80 -19.34
N SER A 311 0.04 5.47 -19.47
CA SER A 311 0.73 4.55 -18.56
C SER A 311 2.21 4.88 -18.66
N LEU A 312 2.85 5.16 -17.53
CA LEU A 312 4.26 5.55 -17.50
C LEU A 312 5.20 4.36 -17.42
N CYS A 313 4.70 3.22 -17.87
CA CYS A 313 5.50 2.05 -18.09
C CYS A 313 6.61 2.38 -19.10
N VAL A 314 7.71 1.61 -19.03
CA VAL A 314 8.82 1.72 -19.97
C VAL A 314 8.31 1.63 -21.41
N GLU A 315 8.93 2.39 -22.31
CA GLU A 315 8.57 2.41 -23.73
C GLU A 315 8.58 0.97 -24.29
N GLY A 316 7.43 0.52 -24.82
CA GLY A 316 7.24 -0.88 -25.24
C GLY A 316 6.60 -1.82 -24.21
N CYS A 317 6.13 -1.32 -23.06
CA CYS A 317 5.43 -2.14 -22.06
C CYS A 317 4.08 -2.68 -22.59
N TYR A 318 3.98 -4.01 -22.63
CA TYR A 318 2.80 -4.73 -23.10
C TYR A 318 1.60 -4.62 -22.14
N SER A 319 1.83 -4.48 -20.83
CA SER A 319 0.77 -4.47 -19.80
C SER A 319 -0.20 -3.30 -19.98
N SER A 320 0.29 -2.17 -20.50
CA SER A 320 -0.55 -1.00 -20.80
C SER A 320 -1.63 -1.30 -21.85
N GLY A 321 -1.26 -2.06 -22.89
CA GLY A 321 -2.18 -2.48 -23.95
C GLY A 321 -3.11 -3.61 -23.51
N LEU A 322 -2.64 -4.55 -22.69
CA LEU A 322 -3.45 -5.69 -22.22
C LEU A 322 -4.71 -5.26 -21.46
N TYR A 323 -4.62 -4.17 -20.68
CA TYR A 323 -5.72 -3.71 -19.83
C TYR A 323 -6.37 -2.40 -20.32
N ALA A 324 -5.94 -1.86 -21.46
CA ALA A 324 -6.41 -0.57 -21.98
C ALA A 324 -7.92 -0.52 -22.18
N ASP A 325 -8.51 -1.63 -22.63
CA ASP A 325 -9.94 -1.72 -22.97
C ASP A 325 -10.84 -1.98 -21.75
N LEU A 326 -10.26 -2.24 -20.56
CA LEU A 326 -11.03 -2.51 -19.35
C LEU A 326 -11.61 -1.22 -18.78
N LYS A 327 -12.92 -1.22 -18.54
CA LYS A 327 -13.72 -0.09 -18.03
C LYS A 327 -13.81 -0.09 -16.50
N ILE A 328 -12.81 -0.63 -15.84
CA ILE A 328 -12.74 -0.70 -14.39
C ILE A 328 -12.19 0.63 -13.87
N SER A 329 -12.91 1.26 -12.94
CA SER A 329 -12.40 2.39 -12.15
C SER A 329 -12.24 1.98 -10.69
N SER A 330 -11.25 2.55 -10.02
CA SER A 330 -10.94 2.30 -8.61
C SER A 330 -12.07 2.68 -7.64
N HIS A 331 -12.98 3.57 -8.05
CA HIS A 331 -14.01 4.18 -7.19
C HIS A 331 -15.44 3.69 -7.44
N LEU A 332 -15.67 2.65 -8.25
CA LEU A 332 -17.03 2.10 -8.35
C LEU A 332 -17.44 1.46 -7.02
N ASP A 333 -18.64 1.79 -6.55
CA ASP A 333 -19.29 1.02 -5.49
C ASP A 333 -19.75 -0.35 -6.03
N TRP A 334 -20.02 -1.27 -5.10
CA TRP A 334 -20.37 -2.65 -5.48
C TRP A 334 -21.74 -2.75 -6.16
N GLN A 335 -22.67 -1.85 -5.84
CA GLN A 335 -24.00 -1.81 -6.43
C GLN A 335 -23.93 -1.39 -7.90
N THR A 336 -23.20 -0.33 -8.21
CA THR A 336 -23.08 0.22 -9.56
C THR A 336 -22.39 -0.77 -10.48
N ILE A 337 -21.31 -1.42 -10.03
CA ILE A 337 -20.63 -2.41 -10.88
C ILE A 337 -21.51 -3.65 -11.10
N PHE A 338 -22.28 -4.07 -10.09
CA PHE A 338 -23.24 -5.17 -10.22
C PHE A 338 -24.31 -4.83 -11.26
N ASP A 339 -24.91 -3.64 -11.18
CA ASP A 339 -25.93 -3.20 -12.13
C ASP A 339 -25.39 -3.11 -13.56
N LYS A 340 -24.15 -2.63 -13.73
CA LYS A 340 -23.49 -2.57 -15.04
C LYS A 340 -23.20 -3.95 -15.59
N TRP A 341 -22.71 -4.87 -14.77
CA TRP A 341 -22.48 -6.26 -15.16
C TRP A 341 -23.79 -6.95 -15.54
N TRP A 342 -24.84 -6.78 -14.73
CA TRP A 342 -26.17 -7.32 -15.00
C TRP A 342 -26.77 -6.82 -16.33
N LYS A 343 -26.53 -5.55 -16.68
CA LYS A 343 -26.94 -4.95 -17.97
C LYS A 343 -26.04 -5.34 -19.15
N GLY A 344 -24.93 -6.04 -18.91
CA GLY A 344 -23.93 -6.38 -19.93
C GLY A 344 -23.02 -5.22 -20.35
N GLU A 345 -22.98 -4.13 -19.57
CA GLU A 345 -22.07 -2.99 -19.82
C GLU A 345 -20.62 -3.28 -19.38
N VAL A 346 -20.47 -4.24 -18.47
CA VAL A 346 -19.21 -4.75 -17.91
C VAL A 346 -19.14 -6.25 -18.17
N SER A 347 -17.99 -6.74 -18.61
CA SER A 347 -17.76 -8.16 -18.89
C SER A 347 -17.67 -9.01 -17.62
N ASN A 348 -17.87 -10.32 -17.76
CA ASN A 348 -17.66 -11.27 -16.66
C ASN A 348 -16.25 -11.18 -16.06
N PHE A 349 -15.24 -11.00 -16.91
CA PHE A 349 -13.85 -10.89 -16.48
C PHE A 349 -13.64 -9.64 -15.59
N GLU A 350 -14.16 -8.49 -16.02
CA GLU A 350 -14.04 -7.25 -15.25
C GLU A 350 -14.79 -7.30 -13.92
N TYR A 351 -16.00 -7.87 -13.93
CA TYR A 351 -16.78 -8.04 -12.72
C TYR A 351 -16.09 -8.99 -11.72
N LEU A 352 -15.54 -10.10 -12.20
CA LEU A 352 -14.78 -11.04 -11.35
C LEU A 352 -13.50 -10.40 -10.79
N LEU A 353 -12.78 -9.59 -11.57
CA LEU A 353 -11.63 -8.82 -11.03
C LEU A 353 -12.06 -7.88 -9.90
N PHE A 354 -13.20 -7.21 -10.07
CA PHE A 354 -13.76 -6.34 -9.04
C PHE A 354 -14.16 -7.12 -7.77
N LEU A 355 -14.80 -8.29 -7.91
CA LEU A 355 -15.13 -9.15 -6.78
C LEU A 355 -13.88 -9.65 -6.04
N ASN A 356 -12.81 -9.98 -6.78
CA ASN A 356 -11.53 -10.34 -6.17
C ASN A 356 -10.96 -9.20 -5.31
N LYS A 357 -11.00 -7.97 -5.80
CA LYS A 357 -10.60 -6.79 -5.02
C LYS A 357 -11.42 -6.66 -3.74
N LEU A 358 -12.74 -6.79 -3.83
CA LEU A 358 -13.64 -6.74 -2.66
C LEU A 358 -13.41 -7.89 -1.67
N ALA A 359 -12.87 -9.02 -2.13
CA ALA A 359 -12.46 -10.13 -1.29
C ALA A 359 -11.03 -9.98 -0.73
N GLY A 360 -10.35 -8.86 -1.02
CA GLY A 360 -9.03 -8.54 -0.49
C GLY A 360 -7.88 -9.18 -1.27
N ARG A 361 -8.20 -9.82 -2.40
CA ARG A 361 -7.22 -10.42 -3.30
C ARG A 361 -6.53 -9.35 -4.15
N ARG A 362 -5.23 -9.51 -4.37
CA ARG A 362 -4.36 -8.49 -4.98
C ARG A 362 -3.31 -9.12 -5.86
N TRP A 363 -3.04 -8.46 -6.99
CA TRP A 363 -2.06 -8.92 -7.96
C TRP A 363 -0.64 -9.01 -7.39
N GLY A 364 0.04 -10.11 -7.67
CA GLY A 364 1.44 -10.32 -7.28
C GLY A 364 1.64 -10.86 -5.87
N ASP A 365 0.63 -10.78 -5.00
CA ASP A 365 0.66 -11.47 -3.70
C ASP A 365 0.26 -12.93 -3.91
N HIS A 366 1.20 -13.87 -3.76
CA HIS A 366 0.93 -15.28 -4.02
C HIS A 366 -0.04 -15.91 -3.03
N THR A 367 -0.13 -15.40 -1.81
CA THR A 367 -1.06 -15.90 -0.78
C THR A 367 -2.48 -15.42 -1.06
N PHE A 368 -2.62 -14.16 -1.48
CA PHE A 368 -3.93 -13.55 -1.76
C PHE A 368 -4.11 -13.21 -3.25
N HIS A 369 -3.61 -14.04 -4.17
CA HIS A 369 -3.69 -13.74 -5.60
C HIS A 369 -5.15 -13.80 -6.08
N PRO A 370 -5.55 -13.00 -7.08
CA PRO A 370 -6.90 -13.09 -7.64
C PRO A 370 -7.20 -14.48 -8.21
N VAL A 371 -8.43 -14.95 -8.01
CA VAL A 371 -8.96 -16.22 -8.51
C VAL A 371 -9.93 -15.98 -9.65
N MET A 372 -9.88 -16.84 -10.65
CA MET A 372 -10.89 -16.99 -11.68
C MET A 372 -11.38 -18.44 -11.71
N PRO A 373 -12.64 -18.70 -12.10
CA PRO A 373 -13.10 -20.06 -12.28
C PRO A 373 -12.45 -20.69 -13.51
N TRP A 374 -12.11 -21.97 -13.48
CA TRP A 374 -11.89 -22.71 -14.74
C TRP A 374 -13.20 -22.73 -15.54
N VAL A 375 -13.19 -22.44 -16.84
CA VAL A 375 -14.41 -22.49 -17.66
C VAL A 375 -14.43 -23.67 -18.64
N ILE A 376 -13.27 -24.26 -18.92
CA ILE A 376 -13.09 -25.42 -19.81
C ILE A 376 -12.64 -26.61 -18.96
N ASP A 377 -13.20 -27.80 -19.22
CA ASP A 377 -12.83 -29.04 -18.53
C ASP A 377 -11.75 -29.87 -19.25
N PHE A 378 -11.34 -29.42 -20.44
CA PHE A 378 -10.36 -30.04 -21.33
C PHE A 378 -10.70 -31.45 -21.81
N SER A 379 -11.93 -31.93 -21.57
CA SER A 379 -12.40 -33.22 -22.10
C SER A 379 -12.51 -33.21 -23.62
N LYS A 380 -12.91 -32.06 -24.18
CA LYS A 380 -12.91 -31.75 -25.60
C LYS A 380 -13.02 -30.24 -25.82
N LYS A 381 -12.85 -29.81 -27.06
CA LYS A 381 -13.05 -28.41 -27.43
C LYS A 381 -14.51 -28.00 -27.18
N PRO A 382 -14.77 -26.92 -26.43
CA PRO A 382 -16.12 -26.46 -26.18
C PRO A 382 -16.76 -25.95 -27.47
N GLU A 383 -18.03 -26.30 -27.68
CA GLU A 383 -18.86 -25.80 -28.77
C GLU A 383 -19.96 -24.91 -28.19
N LYS A 384 -20.45 -23.94 -28.97
CA LYS A 384 -21.47 -22.98 -28.48
C LYS A 384 -22.83 -23.63 -28.22
N ASP A 385 -23.14 -24.70 -28.95
CA ASP A 385 -24.47 -25.34 -28.94
C ASP A 385 -24.51 -26.60 -28.07
N SER A 386 -23.46 -26.88 -27.29
CA SER A 386 -23.36 -28.06 -26.44
C SER A 386 -22.66 -27.75 -25.12
N ASP A 387 -23.20 -28.26 -24.01
CA ASP A 387 -22.62 -28.11 -22.66
C ASP A 387 -21.31 -28.89 -22.47
N SER A 388 -20.98 -29.74 -23.43
CA SER A 388 -19.86 -30.64 -23.38
C SER A 388 -18.53 -29.92 -23.66
N GLY A 389 -17.49 -30.13 -22.83
CA GLY A 389 -16.23 -29.37 -22.90
C GLY A 389 -16.22 -28.13 -22.00
N TRP A 390 -17.38 -27.73 -21.47
CA TRP A 390 -17.52 -26.65 -20.49
C TRP A 390 -17.50 -27.21 -19.06
N ARG A 391 -16.86 -26.48 -18.14
CA ARG A 391 -16.88 -26.86 -16.72
C ARG A 391 -18.25 -26.57 -16.11
N ASP A 392 -18.76 -27.53 -15.33
CA ASP A 392 -19.91 -27.27 -14.44
C ASP A 392 -19.52 -26.30 -13.32
N LEU A 393 -19.91 -25.03 -13.48
CA LEU A 393 -19.68 -23.95 -12.51
C LEU A 393 -20.58 -24.06 -11.26
N ARG A 394 -21.55 -24.99 -11.22
CA ARG A 394 -22.38 -25.23 -10.02
C ARG A 394 -21.64 -26.03 -8.95
N LYS A 395 -20.50 -26.63 -9.30
CA LYS A 395 -19.65 -27.41 -8.40
C LYS A 395 -18.30 -26.72 -8.24
N SER A 396 -17.70 -26.84 -7.05
CA SER A 396 -16.32 -26.41 -6.85
C SER A 396 -15.36 -27.34 -7.61
N LYS A 397 -14.22 -26.81 -8.03
CA LYS A 397 -13.16 -27.64 -8.62
C LYS A 397 -12.72 -28.78 -7.68
N TRP A 398 -12.68 -28.53 -6.37
CA TRP A 398 -12.46 -29.57 -5.35
C TRP A 398 -13.45 -30.72 -5.42
N ARG A 399 -14.76 -30.44 -5.52
CA ARG A 399 -15.79 -31.49 -5.64
C ARG A 399 -15.64 -32.27 -6.94
N LEU A 400 -15.28 -31.61 -8.04
CA LEU A 400 -15.02 -32.28 -9.32
C LEU A 400 -13.77 -33.17 -9.27
N ALA A 401 -12.72 -32.74 -8.57
CA ALA A 401 -11.44 -33.45 -8.53
C ALA A 401 -11.38 -34.58 -7.48
N LYS A 402 -12.00 -34.40 -6.31
CA LYS A 402 -11.94 -35.35 -5.19
C LYS A 402 -13.17 -36.24 -5.08
N GLY A 403 -14.33 -35.79 -5.58
CA GLY A 403 -15.60 -36.50 -5.46
C GLY A 403 -16.25 -36.34 -4.08
N ASP A 404 -17.57 -36.58 -4.02
CA ASP A 404 -18.35 -36.34 -2.80
C ASP A 404 -17.98 -37.30 -1.66
N GLU A 405 -17.64 -38.56 -1.95
CA GLU A 405 -17.25 -39.55 -0.93
C GLU A 405 -16.06 -39.08 -0.07
N GLN A 406 -15.03 -38.53 -0.70
CA GLN A 406 -13.86 -38.02 0.01
C GLN A 406 -14.19 -36.76 0.82
N LEU A 407 -15.01 -35.86 0.26
CA LEU A 407 -15.39 -34.62 0.96
C LEU A 407 -16.27 -34.92 2.17
N ASP A 408 -17.27 -35.79 2.03
CA ASP A 408 -18.16 -36.19 3.11
C ASP A 408 -17.40 -36.91 4.23
N PHE A 409 -16.39 -37.71 3.87
CA PHE A 409 -15.49 -38.34 4.83
C PHE A 409 -14.70 -37.30 5.63
N THR A 410 -14.11 -36.29 4.97
CA THR A 410 -13.42 -35.17 5.64
C THR A 410 -14.36 -34.46 6.60
N TYR A 411 -15.53 -34.05 6.12
CA TYR A 411 -16.51 -33.32 6.92
C TYR A 411 -16.94 -34.06 8.19
N SER A 412 -17.07 -35.39 8.10
CA SER A 412 -17.51 -36.23 9.22
C SER A 412 -16.38 -36.60 10.19
N THR A 413 -15.12 -36.53 9.77
CA THR A 413 -13.96 -37.02 10.54
C THR A 413 -13.29 -35.92 11.37
N PHE A 414 -13.25 -34.68 10.87
CA PHE A 414 -12.57 -33.58 11.55
C PHE A 414 -13.42 -32.93 12.64
N GLU A 415 -12.77 -32.44 13.70
CA GLU A 415 -13.42 -31.81 14.86
C GLU A 415 -14.24 -30.57 14.46
N ILE A 416 -13.72 -29.76 13.55
CA ILE A 416 -14.44 -28.66 12.91
C ILE A 416 -14.84 -29.15 11.52
N PRO A 417 -16.13 -29.40 11.24
CA PRO A 417 -16.55 -29.94 9.96
C PRO A 417 -16.22 -29.01 8.79
N HIS A 418 -15.45 -29.52 7.83
CA HIS A 418 -15.09 -28.81 6.60
C HIS A 418 -14.89 -29.80 5.46
N HIS A 419 -15.18 -29.39 4.22
CA HIS A 419 -14.92 -30.21 3.03
C HIS A 419 -13.51 -30.01 2.47
N VAL A 420 -12.99 -28.79 2.59
CA VAL A 420 -11.68 -28.39 2.07
C VAL A 420 -10.88 -27.86 3.25
N SER A 421 -9.71 -28.44 3.50
CA SER A 421 -8.85 -28.10 4.64
C SER A 421 -7.92 -26.93 4.35
N ASP A 422 -7.85 -26.52 3.07
CA ASP A 422 -6.92 -25.50 2.56
C ASP A 422 -7.69 -24.33 1.93
N GLU A 423 -7.00 -23.22 1.67
CA GLU A 423 -7.57 -22.06 1.00
C GLU A 423 -7.94 -22.37 -0.46
N CYS A 424 -9.04 -21.79 -0.96
CA CYS A 424 -9.38 -21.87 -2.37
C CYS A 424 -8.35 -21.08 -3.21
N LEU A 425 -7.53 -21.80 -3.96
CA LEU A 425 -6.30 -21.32 -4.61
C LEU A 425 -5.18 -21.02 -3.60
N SER A 426 -4.39 -22.05 -3.32
CA SER A 426 -3.21 -21.99 -2.47
C SER A 426 -2.04 -21.20 -3.10
N GLU A 427 -1.14 -20.68 -2.27
CA GLU A 427 0.15 -20.13 -2.72
C GLU A 427 0.91 -21.12 -3.61
N LEU A 428 0.87 -22.40 -3.24
CA LEU A 428 1.45 -23.50 -4.00
C LEU A 428 0.91 -23.55 -5.44
N ALA A 429 -0.42 -23.44 -5.62
CA ALA A 429 -1.04 -23.45 -6.94
C ALA A 429 -0.66 -22.22 -7.76
N VAL A 430 -0.71 -21.01 -7.17
CA VAL A 430 -0.29 -19.76 -7.85
C VAL A 430 1.17 -19.85 -8.31
N CYS A 431 2.06 -20.28 -7.42
CA CYS A 431 3.47 -20.44 -7.75
C CYS A 431 3.70 -21.49 -8.84
N SER A 432 2.93 -22.58 -8.82
CA SER A 432 3.00 -23.62 -9.85
C SER A 432 2.50 -23.11 -11.20
N TYR A 433 1.41 -22.34 -11.22
CA TYR A 433 0.89 -21.70 -12.44
C TYR A 433 1.88 -20.71 -13.05
N LYS A 434 2.61 -19.99 -12.19
CA LYS A 434 3.56 -18.94 -12.61
C LYS A 434 5.02 -19.43 -12.62
N ALA A 435 5.26 -20.73 -12.57
CA ALA A 435 6.61 -21.31 -12.44
C ALA A 435 7.59 -20.91 -13.55
N ARG A 436 7.09 -20.50 -14.73
CA ARG A 436 7.92 -20.05 -15.87
C ARG A 436 8.34 -18.57 -15.77
N ARG A 437 7.78 -17.83 -14.82
CA ARG A 437 7.97 -16.38 -14.64
C ARG A 437 8.55 -16.03 -13.27
N LEU A 438 8.28 -16.85 -12.25
CA LEU A 438 8.76 -16.60 -10.90
C LEU A 438 10.25 -16.93 -10.70
N PRO A 439 10.97 -16.18 -9.85
CA PRO A 439 12.33 -16.53 -9.47
C PRO A 439 12.43 -17.91 -8.81
N LEU A 440 13.54 -18.60 -9.03
CA LEU A 440 13.79 -19.92 -8.44
C LEU A 440 13.76 -19.90 -6.91
N SER A 441 14.14 -18.78 -6.27
CA SER A 441 14.07 -18.62 -4.82
C SER A 441 12.63 -18.73 -4.29
N VAL A 442 11.67 -18.11 -4.99
CA VAL A 442 10.24 -18.16 -4.64
C VAL A 442 9.72 -19.57 -4.82
N LEU A 443 10.01 -20.21 -5.97
CA LEU A 443 9.56 -21.57 -6.25
C LEU A 443 10.14 -22.59 -5.28
N ARG A 444 11.41 -22.40 -4.88
CA ARG A 444 12.06 -23.28 -3.91
C ARG A 444 11.47 -23.17 -2.50
N LYS A 445 10.95 -21.98 -2.17
CA LYS A 445 10.28 -21.70 -0.89
C LYS A 445 8.85 -22.23 -0.87
N ALA A 446 8.06 -21.93 -1.90
CA ALA A 446 6.63 -22.19 -1.91
C ALA A 446 6.25 -23.61 -2.39
N VAL A 447 7.01 -24.17 -3.33
CA VAL A 447 6.68 -25.47 -3.95
C VAL A 447 7.49 -26.60 -3.33
N ARG A 448 8.82 -26.47 -3.34
CA ARG A 448 9.76 -27.50 -2.85
C ARG A 448 11.20 -27.02 -2.87
N SER A 449 12.02 -27.48 -1.93
CA SER A 449 13.43 -27.07 -1.81
C SER A 449 14.28 -27.32 -3.07
N VAL A 450 14.03 -28.43 -3.79
CA VAL A 450 14.74 -28.80 -5.03
C VAL A 450 13.83 -28.59 -6.23
N TYR A 451 14.23 -27.68 -7.13
CA TYR A 451 13.49 -27.38 -8.35
C TYR A 451 13.82 -28.39 -9.47
N GLU A 452 12.80 -29.07 -10.01
CA GLU A 452 12.86 -30.02 -11.13
C GLU A 452 11.81 -29.63 -12.20
N PRO A 453 12.21 -29.05 -13.35
CA PRO A 453 11.27 -28.55 -14.36
C PRO A 453 10.20 -29.57 -14.79
N ASN A 454 10.54 -30.86 -14.83
CA ASN A 454 9.68 -31.93 -15.32
C ASN A 454 8.48 -32.26 -14.42
N GLU A 455 8.48 -31.81 -13.17
CA GLU A 455 7.34 -32.00 -12.27
C GLU A 455 6.26 -30.94 -12.47
N TYR A 456 6.56 -29.84 -13.14
CA TYR A 456 5.58 -28.80 -13.45
C TYR A 456 4.77 -29.20 -14.69
N PRO A 457 3.45 -28.92 -14.74
CA PRO A 457 2.64 -29.30 -15.88
C PRO A 457 3.13 -28.69 -17.20
N SER A 458 3.17 -29.55 -18.23
CA SER A 458 3.61 -29.22 -19.59
C SER A 458 2.58 -28.42 -20.39
N ASP A 459 1.30 -28.62 -20.08
CA ASP A 459 0.15 -28.11 -20.81
C ASP A 459 -1.02 -27.78 -19.86
N MET A 460 -2.02 -27.08 -20.39
CA MET A 460 -3.17 -26.59 -19.62
C MET A 460 -4.08 -27.71 -19.10
N GLN A 461 -4.20 -28.82 -19.82
CA GLN A 461 -5.03 -29.95 -19.39
C GLN A 461 -4.41 -30.60 -18.16
N ARG A 462 -3.12 -30.89 -18.21
CA ARG A 462 -2.38 -31.43 -17.07
C ARG A 462 -2.40 -30.45 -15.89
N LEU A 463 -2.35 -29.15 -16.14
CA LEU A 463 -2.48 -28.14 -15.09
C LEU A 463 -3.85 -28.20 -14.41
N TYR A 464 -4.93 -28.31 -15.20
CA TYR A 464 -6.30 -28.48 -14.70
C TYR A 464 -6.48 -29.77 -13.92
N ASP A 465 -5.90 -30.88 -14.36
CA ASP A 465 -6.05 -32.18 -13.68
C ASP A 465 -5.19 -32.30 -12.42
N TRP A 466 -4.05 -31.62 -12.38
CA TRP A 466 -3.07 -31.72 -11.29
C TRP A 466 -3.55 -31.07 -10.00
N THR A 467 -4.29 -29.96 -10.07
CA THR A 467 -4.74 -29.23 -8.88
C THR A 467 -6.27 -29.20 -8.72
N PRO A 468 -6.79 -29.37 -7.50
CA PRO A 468 -8.19 -29.11 -7.19
C PRO A 468 -8.52 -27.62 -7.04
N ASP A 469 -7.54 -26.72 -7.21
CA ASP A 469 -7.72 -25.28 -7.12
C ASP A 469 -8.28 -24.65 -8.41
N GLU A 470 -8.93 -23.49 -8.23
CA GLU A 470 -9.40 -22.67 -9.35
C GLU A 470 -8.22 -22.02 -10.11
N CYS A 471 -8.51 -21.25 -11.16
CA CYS A 471 -7.48 -20.66 -12.01
C CYS A 471 -7.18 -19.19 -11.64
N ILE A 472 -6.30 -18.55 -12.43
CA ILE A 472 -5.86 -17.16 -12.23
C ILE A 472 -6.26 -16.28 -13.43
N PRO A 473 -6.42 -14.96 -13.26
CA PRO A 473 -6.82 -14.07 -14.35
C PRO A 473 -5.86 -14.04 -15.53
N GLU A 474 -4.56 -14.28 -15.30
CA GLU A 474 -3.54 -14.30 -16.35
C GLU A 474 -3.89 -15.24 -17.51
N PHE A 475 -4.57 -16.36 -17.26
CA PHE A 475 -4.96 -17.31 -18.32
C PHE A 475 -6.02 -16.77 -19.29
N TYR A 476 -6.70 -15.67 -18.94
CA TYR A 476 -7.73 -15.04 -19.77
C TYR A 476 -7.26 -13.78 -20.48
N CYS A 477 -6.20 -13.13 -19.97
CA CYS A 477 -5.76 -11.83 -20.48
C CYS A 477 -4.32 -11.81 -20.96
N ASP A 478 -3.46 -12.74 -20.55
CA ASP A 478 -2.03 -12.71 -20.86
C ASP A 478 -1.51 -14.06 -21.37
N SER A 479 -1.35 -14.19 -22.69
CA SER A 479 -0.75 -15.36 -23.31
C SER A 479 0.76 -15.50 -22.98
N ALA A 480 1.44 -14.40 -22.62
CA ALA A 480 2.87 -14.44 -22.29
C ALA A 480 3.14 -15.14 -20.96
N SER A 481 2.16 -15.19 -20.06
CA SER A 481 2.24 -15.93 -18.79
C SER A 481 2.48 -17.44 -18.96
N LEU A 482 2.09 -18.01 -20.11
CA LEU A 482 2.23 -19.43 -20.43
C LEU A 482 3.53 -19.77 -21.18
N LEU A 483 4.25 -18.76 -21.67
CA LEU A 483 5.48 -18.92 -22.44
C LEU A 483 6.69 -18.95 -21.50
N SER A 484 7.67 -19.82 -21.80
CA SER A 484 8.98 -19.76 -21.14
C SER A 484 9.68 -18.45 -21.52
N SER A 485 10.31 -17.78 -20.55
CA SER A 485 11.30 -16.76 -20.89
C SER A 485 12.42 -17.43 -21.67
N SER A 486 12.54 -17.06 -22.94
CA SER A 486 13.56 -17.56 -23.88
C SER A 486 14.95 -17.06 -23.52
#